data_AF-A0A090R1I5-F1
#
_entry.id   AF-A0A090R1I5-F1
#
_cell.length_a   1.000
_cell.length_b   1.000
_cell.length_c   1.000
_cell.angle_alpha   90.00
_cell.angle_beta   90.00
_cell.angle_gamma   90.00
#
_symmetry.space_group_name_H-M   'P 1'
#
loop_
_entity.id
_entity.type
_entity.pdbx_description
1 polymer ?
#
loop_
_entity_poly.entity_id
_entity_poly.type
_entity_poly.pdbx_seq_one_letter_code
_entity_poly.pdbx_strand_id
1 'polypeptide(L)' 'MAHIFIQHTSASLTLNENADPTVRDDMEAHFNHSVPERAPFYRHTYEGDDDMPAHIKASLLGSSVSVPITQ' A
#
# COMPACT_ATOMS: atom_id res chain seq x y z
N MET A 1 -1.88 -22.44 -8.00
CA MET A 1 -2.07 -21.16 -7.27
C MET A 1 -0.69 -20.63 -6.92
N ALA A 2 -0.40 -19.37 -7.24
CA ALA A 2 0.79 -18.66 -6.76
C ALA A 2 0.36 -17.74 -5.61
N HIS A 3 1.05 -17.85 -4.48
CA HIS A 3 0.88 -16.96 -3.33
C HIS A 3 2.13 -16.09 -3.19
N ILE A 4 1.96 -14.78 -3.29
CA ILE A 4 3.03 -13.80 -3.16
C ILE A 4 2.79 -13.06 -1.86
N PHE A 5 3.76 -13.11 -0.96
CA PHE A 5 3.69 -12.51 0.37
C PHE A 5 4.95 -11.67 0.62
N ILE A 6 4.77 -10.46 1.14
CA ILE A 6 5.86 -9.58 1.54
C ILE A 6 6.02 -9.58 3.06
N GLN A 7 7.26 -9.70 3.55
CA GLN A 7 7.60 -9.67 4.98
C GLN A 7 7.90 -8.24 5.46
N HIS A 8 7.01 -7.31 5.14
CA HIS A 8 7.07 -5.92 5.57
C HIS A 8 5.74 -5.50 6.17
N THR A 9 5.79 -4.63 7.18
CA THR A 9 4.64 -4.09 7.91
C THR A 9 4.19 -2.73 7.39
N SER A 10 5.00 -2.08 6.56
CA SER A 10 4.79 -0.75 5.97
C SER A 10 4.72 -0.80 4.43
N ALA A 11 4.62 -2.00 3.84
CA ALA A 11 4.43 -2.19 2.41
C ALA A 11 3.33 -3.23 2.14
N SER A 12 2.71 -3.14 0.96
CA SER A 12 1.58 -3.99 0.55
C SER A 12 1.69 -4.48 -0.87
N LEU A 13 0.93 -5.52 -1.20
CA LEU A 13 0.81 -6.08 -2.54
C LEU A 13 -0.64 -5.96 -3.02
N THR A 14 -0.85 -5.43 -4.21
CA THR A 14 -2.19 -5.27 -4.81
C THR A 14 -2.18 -5.66 -6.28
N LEU A 15 -3.35 -6.01 -6.82
CA LEU A 15 -3.57 -6.22 -8.26
C LEU A 15 -4.39 -5.05 -8.80
N ASN A 16 -3.94 -4.46 -9.90
CA ASN A 16 -4.62 -3.34 -10.55
C ASN A 16 -4.36 -3.33 -12.07
N GLU A 17 -4.99 -2.40 -12.77
CA GLU A 17 -4.80 -2.16 -14.19
C GLU A 17 -3.38 -1.64 -14.50
N ASN A 18 -2.78 -2.16 -15.58
CA ASN A 18 -1.47 -1.76 -16.09
C ASN A 18 -1.55 -1.26 -17.55
N ALA A 19 -2.74 -0.84 -17.99
CA ALA A 19 -2.94 -0.31 -19.34
C ALA A 19 -2.84 1.22 -19.39
N ASP A 20 -3.47 1.91 -18.43
CA ASP A 20 -3.38 3.37 -18.29
C ASP A 20 -2.40 3.75 -17.17
N PRO A 21 -1.30 4.48 -17.45
CA PRO A 21 -0.37 4.93 -16.42
C PRO A 21 -1.02 5.85 -15.38
N THR A 22 -2.12 6.54 -15.68
CA THR A 22 -2.79 7.43 -14.71
C THR A 22 -3.38 6.68 -13.53
N VAL A 23 -3.70 5.38 -13.67
CA VAL A 23 -4.19 4.54 -12.55
C VAL A 23 -3.19 4.54 -11.40
N ARG A 24 -1.89 4.48 -11.69
CA ARG A 24 -0.85 4.51 -10.66
C ARG A 24 -0.80 5.87 -9.97
N ASP A 25 -0.87 6.94 -10.75
CA ASP A 25 -0.77 8.32 -10.24
C ASP A 25 -2.01 8.68 -9.39
N ASP A 26 -3.21 8.28 -9.83
CA ASP A 26 -4.46 8.49 -9.09
C ASP A 26 -4.50 7.67 -7.79
N MET A 27 -4.01 6.42 -7.82
CA MET A 27 -3.89 5.58 -6.62
C MET A 27 -2.94 6.22 -5.59
N GLU A 28 -1.78 6.68 -6.04
CA GLU A 28 -0.82 7.40 -5.18
C GLU A 28 -1.45 8.66 -4.58
N ALA A 29 -2.07 9.49 -5.41
CA ALA A 29 -2.75 10.71 -4.98
C ALA A 29 -3.86 10.41 -3.96
N HIS A 30 -4.69 9.39 -4.21
CA HIS A 30 -5.74 8.99 -3.29
C HIS A 30 -5.20 8.55 -1.94
N PHE A 31 -4.15 7.70 -1.90
CA PHE A 31 -3.59 7.26 -0.62
C PHE A 31 -2.88 8.39 0.13
N ASN A 32 -2.22 9.31 -0.57
CA ASN A 32 -1.60 10.47 0.06
C ASN A 32 -2.64 11.47 0.59
N HIS A 33 -3.82 11.54 -0.03
CA HIS A 33 -4.94 12.32 0.47
C HIS A 33 -5.62 11.67 1.68
N SER A 34 -5.96 10.37 1.58
CA SER A 34 -6.71 9.63 2.60
C SER A 34 -5.87 9.30 3.84
N VAL A 35 -4.57 9.10 3.66
CA VAL A 35 -3.62 8.74 4.72
C VAL A 35 -2.41 9.69 4.62
N PRO A 36 -2.58 10.98 4.98
CA PRO A 36 -1.57 12.00 4.75
C PRO A 36 -0.42 11.89 5.74
N GLU A 37 0.80 12.15 5.28
CA GLU A 37 1.96 12.32 6.14
C GLU A 37 1.76 13.45 7.16
N ARG A 38 2.41 13.32 8.32
CA ARG A 38 2.38 14.34 9.39
C ARG A 38 0.98 14.72 9.89
N ALA A 39 0.00 13.83 9.78
CA ALA A 39 -1.29 14.06 10.41
C ALA A 39 -1.08 14.30 11.93
N PRO A 40 -1.68 15.35 12.53
CA PRO A 40 -1.33 15.81 13.87
C PRO A 40 -1.65 14.80 14.99
N PHE A 41 -2.43 13.77 14.67
CA PHE A 41 -2.80 12.69 15.59
C PHE A 41 -1.91 11.45 15.45
N TYR A 42 -1.01 11.40 14.45
CA TYR A 42 -0.03 10.33 14.37
C TYR A 42 1.03 10.48 15.45
N ARG A 43 1.34 9.36 16.09
CA ARG A 43 2.33 9.29 17.18
C ARG A 43 3.53 8.40 16.83
N HIS A 44 3.39 7.57 15.81
CA HIS A 44 4.42 6.66 15.33
C HIS A 44 5.15 7.32 14.17
N THR A 45 6.25 8.00 14.48
CA THR A 45 7.04 8.80 13.53
C THR A 45 8.53 8.57 13.77
N TYR A 46 8.88 7.35 14.18
CA TYR A 46 10.26 7.02 14.56
C TYR A 46 11.14 6.84 13.33
N GLU A 47 10.56 6.43 12.20
CA GLU A 47 11.26 6.13 10.95
C GLU A 47 11.12 7.24 9.90
N GLY A 48 10.27 8.26 10.13
CA GLY A 48 10.05 9.36 9.20
C GLY A 48 8.63 9.93 9.24
N ASP A 49 8.37 10.90 8.36
CA ASP A 49 7.04 11.49 8.16
C ASP A 49 6.01 10.49 7.57
N ASP A 50 6.51 9.45 6.90
CA ASP A 50 5.77 8.40 6.20
C ASP A 50 5.57 7.12 7.03
N ASP A 51 6.19 7.00 8.20
CA ASP A 51 6.16 5.83 9.09
C ASP A 51 4.73 5.31 9.38
N MET A 52 3.93 6.07 10.15
CA MET A 52 2.53 5.72 10.40
C MET A 52 1.67 5.63 9.12
N PRO A 53 1.75 6.57 8.15
CA PRO A 53 1.03 6.44 6.89
C PRO A 53 1.27 5.12 6.15
N ALA A 54 2.52 4.68 6.06
CA ALA A 54 2.90 3.47 5.36
C ALA A 54 2.30 2.23 6.03
N HIS A 55 2.30 2.17 7.36
CA HIS A 55 1.62 1.11 8.13
C HIS A 55 0.09 1.08 7.91
N ILE A 56 -0.57 2.24 7.85
CA ILE A 56 -2.02 2.31 7.59
C ILE A 56 -2.32 1.84 6.16
N LYS A 57 -1.60 2.36 5.16
CA LYS A 57 -1.75 1.95 3.75
C LYS A 57 -1.51 0.45 3.60
N ALA A 58 -0.46 -0.09 4.24
CA ALA A 58 -0.16 -1.52 4.23
C ALA A 58 -1.28 -2.36 4.86
N SER A 59 -1.88 -1.89 5.96
CA SER A 59 -2.98 -2.57 6.65
C SER A 59 -4.29 -2.57 5.85
N LEU A 60 -4.53 -1.53 5.03
CA LEU A 60 -5.70 -1.44 4.16
C LEU A 60 -5.57 -2.35 2.93
N LEU A 61 -4.37 -2.43 2.35
CA LEU A 61 -4.12 -3.13 1.09
C LEU A 61 -3.75 -4.61 1.29
N GLY A 62 -3.13 -4.95 2.42
CA GLY A 62 -2.70 -6.31 2.74
C GLY A 62 -1.30 -6.65 2.21
N SER A 63 -0.69 -7.65 2.83
CA SER A 63 0.68 -8.09 2.57
C SER A 63 0.80 -9.25 1.58
N SER A 64 -0.31 -9.70 0.98
CA SER A 64 -0.27 -10.83 0.04
C SER A 64 -1.32 -10.78 -1.06
N VAL A 65 -0.99 -11.45 -2.17
CA VAL A 65 -1.90 -11.71 -3.30
C VAL A 65 -1.81 -13.19 -3.64
N SER A 66 -2.97 -13.81 -3.89
CA SER A 66 -3.08 -15.21 -4.35
C SER A 66 -3.68 -15.26 -5.75
N VAL A 67 -2.91 -15.73 -6.74
CA VAL A 67 -3.33 -15.81 -8.14
C VAL A 67 -3.57 -17.28 -8.54
N PRO A 68 -4.75 -17.63 -9.08
CA PRO A 68 -4.97 -18.97 -9.63
C PRO A 68 -4.08 -19.19 -10.86
N ILE A 69 -3.56 -20.41 -11.01
CA ILE A 69 -2.77 -20.80 -12.18
C ILE A 69 -3.52 -21.95 -12.84
N THR A 70 -3.91 -21.78 -14.09
CA THR A 70 -4.55 -22.79 -14.94
C THR A 70 -3.69 -23.05 -16.17
N GLN A 71 -3.78 -24.26 -16.73
CA GLN A 71 -3.13 -24.62 -17.99
C GLN A 71 -4.01 -24.24 -19.17
#